data_AF-A0A934Q7Q1-F1
#
_entry.id   AF-A0A934Q7Q1-F1
#
_cell.length_a   1.000
_cell.length_b   1.000
_cell.length_c   1.000
_cell.angle_alpha   90.00
_cell.angle_beta   90.00
_cell.angle_gamma   90.00
#
_symmetry.space_group_name_H-M   'P 1'
#
loop_
_entity.id
_entity.type
_entity.pdbx_description
1 polymer ?
#
loop_
_entity_poly.entity_id
_entity_poly.type
_entity_poly.pdbx_seq_one_letter_code
_entity_poly.pdbx_strand_id
1 'polypeptide(L)'
;MSERETINGVPVTEEQIGAWAAEAEAGYDVAALKKRGRGRPGRGAEPSQVVALRLTLEEIAAIDERAEREGKSRSEVIREALHLSAA
;
A
#
# COMPACT_ATOMS: atom_id res chain seq x y z
N MET A 1 39.59 5.37 3.53
CA MET A 1 38.80 6.51 4.01
C MET A 1 37.34 6.13 3.78
N SER A 2 36.59 5.94 4.85
CA SER A 2 35.26 5.31 4.88
C SER A 2 34.28 5.93 3.88
N GLU A 3 33.52 5.08 3.18
CA GLU A 3 32.35 5.47 2.41
C GLU A 3 31.36 6.13 3.37
N ARG A 4 30.93 7.37 3.07
CA ARG A 4 29.89 8.04 3.86
C ARG A 4 28.56 7.38 3.52
N GLU A 5 27.87 6.85 4.53
CA GLU A 5 26.53 6.30 4.36
C GLU A 5 25.59 7.38 3.83
N THR A 6 24.65 6.99 2.96
CA THR A 6 23.68 7.92 2.36
C THR A 6 22.27 7.42 2.58
N ILE A 7 21.32 8.35 2.75
CA ILE A 7 19.88 8.07 2.76
C ILE A 7 19.26 8.85 1.61
N ASN A 8 18.59 8.16 0.69
CA ASN A 8 18.02 8.76 -0.53
C ASN A 8 19.05 9.56 -1.36
N GLY A 9 20.31 9.11 -1.39
CA GLY A 9 21.39 9.78 -2.11
C GLY A 9 21.99 11.00 -1.39
N VAL A 10 21.53 11.32 -0.18
CA VAL A 10 22.06 12.41 0.65
C VAL A 10 23.03 11.84 1.70
N PRO A 11 24.27 12.34 1.80
CA PRO A 11 25.22 11.91 2.84
C PRO A 11 24.69 12.18 4.24
N VAL A 12 24.79 11.18 5.11
CA VAL A 12 24.49 11.33 6.52
C VAL A 12 25.63 12.10 7.19
N THR A 13 25.30 13.14 7.96
CA THR A 13 26.30 13.94 8.68
C THR A 13 26.48 13.44 10.11
N GLU A 14 27.62 13.76 10.73
CA GLU A 14 27.90 13.37 12.12
C GLU A 14 26.90 14.01 13.10
N GLU A 15 26.48 15.25 12.82
CA GLU A 15 25.44 15.94 13.59
C GLU A 15 24.10 15.22 13.50
N GLN A 16 23.77 14.66 12.33
CA GLN A 16 22.55 13.89 12.14
C GLN A 16 22.59 12.57 12.91
N ILE A 17 23.74 11.89 12.91
CA ILE A 17 23.96 10.68 13.72
C ILE A 17 23.81 11.00 15.20
N GLY A 18 24.44 12.08 15.67
CA GLY A 18 24.34 12.52 17.06
C GLY A 18 22.92 12.85 17.49
N ALA A 19 22.15 13.52 16.62
CA ALA A 19 20.74 13.82 16.88
C ALA A 19 19.89 12.54 17.01
N TRP A 20 20.07 11.57 16.12
CA TRP A 20 19.35 10.30 16.19
C TRP A 20 19.73 9.44 17.40
N ALA A 21 21.01 9.45 17.78
CA ALA A 21 21.47 8.77 18.98
C ALA A 21 20.81 9.36 20.23
N ALA A 22 20.82 10.69 20.36
CA ALA A 22 20.19 11.37 21.48
C ALA A 22 18.66 11.13 21.52
N GLU A 23 18.00 11.11 20.37
CA GLU A 23 16.57 10.78 20.25
C GLU A 23 16.29 9.34 20.73
N ALA A 24 17.11 8.37 20.32
CA ALA A 24 16.96 6.99 20.72
C ALA A 24 17.22 6.78 22.23
N GLU A 25 18.24 7.46 22.78
CA GLU A 25 18.59 7.40 24.19
C GLU A 25 17.53 8.08 25.09
N ALA A 26 16.93 9.17 24.63
CA ALA A 26 15.81 9.82 25.31
C ALA A 26 14.56 8.92 25.42
N GLY A 27 14.45 7.94 24.51
CA GLY A 27 13.37 6.97 24.46
C GLY A 27 12.17 7.48 23.67
N TYR A 28 11.53 6.57 22.94
CA TYR A 28 10.35 6.88 22.13
C TYR A 28 9.04 6.70 22.90
N ASP A 29 8.08 7.60 22.69
CA ASP A 29 6.70 7.39 23.13
C ASP A 29 6.04 6.29 22.29
N VAL A 30 6.06 5.07 22.84
CA VAL A 30 5.46 3.88 22.22
C VAL A 30 3.95 4.08 21.99
N ALA A 31 3.24 4.84 22.82
CA ALA A 31 1.82 5.09 22.64
C ALA A 31 1.56 6.01 21.43
N ALA A 32 2.39 7.04 21.25
CA ALA A 32 2.35 7.88 20.05
C ALA A 32 2.69 7.10 18.77
N LEU A 33 3.75 6.28 18.80
CA LEU A 33 4.15 5.45 17.65
C LEU A 33 3.11 4.38 17.27
N LYS A 34 2.40 3.83 18.27
CA LYS A 34 1.31 2.86 18.05
C LYS A 34 0.03 3.51 17.55
N LYS A 35 -0.11 4.83 17.65
CA LYS A 35 -1.25 5.58 17.12
C LYS A 35 -1.16 5.68 15.59
N ARG A 36 -1.09 4.52 14.93
CA ARG A 36 -1.30 4.40 13.49
C ARG A 36 -2.70 4.97 13.23
N GLY A 37 -2.78 5.94 12.31
CA GLY A 37 -4.06 6.45 11.82
C GLY A 37 -4.95 5.32 11.32
N ARG A 38 -6.23 5.63 11.02
CA ARG A 38 -7.13 4.73 10.29
C ARG A 38 -6.30 4.08 9.18
N GLY A 39 -6.28 2.75 9.11
CA GLY A 39 -5.43 2.01 8.17
C GLY A 39 -5.69 2.41 6.71
N ARG A 40 -5.38 1.55 5.74
CA ARG A 40 -5.78 1.85 4.35
C ARG A 40 -7.27 2.24 4.33
N PRO A 41 -7.63 3.42 3.79
CA PRO A 41 -9.01 3.87 3.78
C PRO A 41 -9.93 2.77 3.24
N GLY A 42 -10.98 2.46 3.98
CA GLY A 42 -12.00 1.51 3.54
C GLY A 42 -12.67 2.02 2.26
N ARG A 43 -13.13 1.10 1.41
CA ARG A 43 -13.85 1.45 0.17
C ARG A 43 -15.32 1.83 0.41
N GLY A 44 -15.82 1.71 1.63
CA GLY A 44 -17.19 2.03 2.03
C GLY A 44 -17.27 2.39 3.51
N ALA A 45 -18.50 2.63 3.99
CA ALA A 45 -18.77 2.90 5.41
C ALA A 45 -18.34 1.72 6.29
N GLU A 46 -18.54 0.49 5.79
CA GLU A 46 -18.17 -0.77 6.45
C GLU A 46 -17.02 -1.48 5.73
N PRO A 47 -16.32 -2.41 6.40
CA PRO A 47 -15.30 -3.26 5.77
C PRO A 47 -15.83 -4.02 4.56
N SER A 48 -15.05 -4.06 3.48
CA SER A 48 -15.39 -4.84 2.29
C SER A 48 -15.38 -6.35 2.59
N GLN A 49 -16.39 -7.06 2.09
CA GLN A 49 -16.49 -8.51 2.19
C GLN A 49 -15.80 -9.19 0.99
N VAL A 50 -15.15 -10.33 1.23
CA VAL A 50 -14.55 -11.15 0.18
C VAL A 50 -15.53 -12.24 -0.23
N VAL A 51 -15.88 -12.26 -1.53
CA VAL A 51 -16.74 -13.30 -2.12
C VAL A 51 -15.87 -14.20 -3.00
N ALA A 52 -15.84 -15.50 -2.70
CA ALA A 52 -15.08 -16.47 -3.47
C ALA A 52 -15.86 -16.87 -4.75
N LEU A 53 -15.22 -16.71 -5.90
CA LEU A 53 -15.77 -17.07 -7.22
C LEU A 53 -14.82 -18.06 -7.89
N ARG A 54 -15.37 -19.09 -8.53
CA ARG A 54 -14.59 -20.01 -9.38
C ARG A 54 -14.70 -19.53 -10.82
N LEU A 55 -13.57 -19.17 -11.40
CA LEU A 55 -13.45 -18.81 -12.81
C LEU A 55 -12.51 -19.80 -13.49
N THR A 56 -12.80 -20.11 -14.75
CA THR A 56 -11.89 -20.86 -15.61
C THR A 56 -10.67 -20.00 -15.95
N LEU A 57 -9.61 -20.63 -16.45
CA LEU A 57 -8.41 -19.90 -16.91
C LEU A 57 -8.73 -18.98 -18.09
N GLU A 58 -9.66 -19.40 -18.97
CA GLU A 58 -10.11 -18.60 -20.12
C GLU A 58 -10.86 -17.35 -19.67
N GLU A 59 -11.74 -17.48 -18.66
CA GLU A 59 -12.46 -16.33 -18.10
C GLU A 59 -11.50 -15.34 -17.42
N ILE A 60 -10.49 -15.83 -16.69
CA ILE A 60 -9.46 -14.97 -16.08
C ILE A 60 -8.68 -14.22 -17.18
N ALA A 61 -8.26 -14.93 -18.23
CA ALA A 61 -7.52 -14.34 -19.34
C ALA A 61 -8.33 -13.24 -20.06
N ALA A 62 -9.64 -13.48 -20.29
CA ALA A 62 -10.52 -12.50 -20.90
C ALA A 62 -10.67 -11.22 -20.04
N ILE A 63 -10.72 -11.37 -18.71
CA ILE A 63 -10.77 -10.21 -17.79
C ILE A 63 -9.43 -9.45 -17.83
N ASP A 64 -8.30 -10.15 -17.87
CA ASP A 64 -6.97 -9.54 -17.91
C ASP A 64 -6.75 -8.76 -19.21
N GLU A 65 -7.09 -9.36 -20.36
CA GLU A 65 -7.01 -8.68 -21.67
C GLU A 65 -7.86 -7.40 -21.68
N ARG A 66 -9.07 -7.46 -21.10
CA ARG A 66 -9.92 -6.28 -20.95
C ARG A 66 -9.27 -5.24 -20.04
N ALA A 67 -8.67 -5.65 -18.92
CA ALA A 67 -8.01 -4.76 -17.98
C ALA A 67 -6.82 -4.04 -18.61
N GLU A 68 -5.99 -4.76 -19.37
CA GLU A 68 -4.87 -4.20 -20.13
C GLU A 68 -5.34 -3.19 -21.18
N ARG A 69 -6.34 -3.56 -21.98
CA ARG A 69 -6.92 -2.69 -23.01
C ARG A 69 -7.50 -1.40 -22.44
N GLU A 70 -8.05 -1.45 -21.23
CA GLU A 70 -8.66 -0.28 -20.56
C GLU A 70 -7.70 0.46 -19.62
N GLY A 71 -6.47 -0.01 -19.44
CA GLY A 71 -5.52 0.58 -18.48
C GLY A 71 -5.98 0.49 -17.02
N LYS A 72 -6.74 -0.56 -16.68
CA LYS A 72 -7.34 -0.78 -15.36
C LYS A 72 -6.75 -2.00 -14.69
N SER A 73 -6.95 -2.12 -13.38
CA SER A 73 -6.72 -3.38 -12.68
C SER A 73 -7.85 -4.39 -12.96
N ARG A 74 -7.52 -5.69 -12.92
CA ARG A 74 -8.51 -6.79 -12.92
C ARG A 74 -9.67 -6.53 -11.96
N SER A 75 -9.36 -6.05 -10.75
CA SER A 75 -10.36 -5.79 -9.71
C SER A 75 -11.33 -4.65 -10.04
N GLU A 76 -10.90 -3.65 -10.82
CA GLU A 76 -11.75 -2.55 -11.27
C GLU A 76 -12.71 -3.02 -12.35
N VAL A 77 -12.20 -3.75 -13.34
CA VAL A 77 -13.02 -4.36 -14.40
C VAL A 77 -14.12 -5.25 -13.82
N ILE A 78 -13.78 -6.12 -12.85
CA ILE A 78 -14.76 -6.99 -12.19
C ILE A 78 -15.83 -6.14 -11.47
N ARG A 79 -15.43 -5.10 -10.71
CA ARG A 79 -16.39 -4.25 -9.99
C ARG A 79 -17.31 -3.48 -10.94
N GLU A 80 -16.79 -2.96 -12.05
CA GLU A 80 -17.62 -2.29 -13.06
C GLU A 80 -18.64 -3.24 -13.68
N ALA A 81 -18.25 -4.47 -14.00
CA ALA A 81 -19.17 -5.48 -14.51
C ALA A 81 -20.30 -5.79 -13.50
N LEU A 82 -19.97 -5.87 -12.20
CA LEU A 82 -20.96 -6.04 -11.13
C LEU A 82 -21.92 -4.84 -11.03
N HIS A 83 -21.40 -3.61 -11.14
CA HIS A 83 -22.24 -2.40 -11.14
C HIS A 83 -23.19 -2.34 -12.34
N LEU A 84 -22.73 -2.75 -13.53
CA LEU A 84 -23.57 -2.79 -14.73
C LEU A 84 -24.62 -3.91 -14.66
N SER A 85 -24.30 -5.03 -14.04
CA SER A 85 -25.21 -6.18 -13.89
C SER A 85 -26.28 -5.98 -12.80
N ALA A 86 -25.95 -5.21 -11.76
CA ALA A 86 -26.87 -4.91 -10.66
C ALA A 86 -27.77 -3.68 -10.91
N ALA A 87 -27.63 -3.02 -12.07
CA ALA A 87 -28.44 -1.88 -12.50
C ALA A 87 -29.66 -2.35 -13.30
#